data_AF-A0A9E2YC30-F1
#
_entry.id   AF-A0A9E2YC30-F1
#
_cell.length_a   1.000
_cell.length_b   1.000
_cell.length_c   1.000
_cell.angle_alpha   90.00
_cell.angle_beta   90.00
_cell.angle_gamma   90.00
#
_symmetry.space_group_name_H-M   'P 1'
#
loop_
_entity.id
_entity.type
_entity.pdbx_description
1 polymer ?
#
loop_
_entity_poly.entity_id
_entity_poly.type
_entity_poly.pdbx_seq_one_letter_code
_entity_poly.pdbx_strand_id
1 'polypeptide(L)'
;MTHPGQTRRAPNRVSLVVAIVGVILLALLASPTKQRCGAPGFSCETALDAAGYVHYYYEVEPVGVYLAEIITGSDIAIYYKSGEDLVKAR
;
A
#
# COMPACT_ATOMS: atom_id res chain seq x y z
N MET A 1 32.65 -1.96 45.04
CA MET A 1 31.76 -1.17 44.16
C MET A 1 30.95 -2.14 43.30
N THR A 2 29.74 -2.50 43.72
CA THR A 2 28.85 -3.40 42.98
C THR A 2 28.05 -2.58 41.95
N HIS A 3 28.28 -2.84 40.66
CA HIS A 3 27.44 -2.34 39.58
C HIS A 3 26.07 -3.04 39.61
N PRO A 4 24.94 -2.32 39.43
CA PRO A 4 23.64 -2.97 39.30
C PRO A 4 23.60 -3.74 37.97
N GLY A 5 23.45 -5.07 38.08
CA GLY A 5 23.25 -5.93 36.91
C GLY A 5 21.93 -5.57 36.22
N GLN A 6 21.97 -5.35 34.90
CA GLN A 6 20.77 -5.14 34.10
C GLN A 6 19.81 -6.31 34.28
N THR A 7 18.68 -6.07 34.93
CA THR A 7 17.54 -6.99 34.94
C THR A 7 16.83 -6.89 33.59
N ARG A 8 17.25 -7.69 32.61
CA ARG A 8 16.44 -7.94 31.40
C ARG A 8 15.17 -8.66 31.84
N ARG A 9 14.09 -7.91 32.02
CA ARG A 9 12.75 -8.47 32.25
C ARG A 9 12.36 -9.18 30.96
N ALA A 10 12.27 -10.51 31.00
CA ALA A 10 11.81 -11.28 29.85
C ALA A 10 10.42 -10.78 29.42
N PRO A 11 10.19 -10.50 28.13
CA PRO A 11 8.88 -10.06 27.68
C PRO A 11 7.86 -11.15 28.01
N ASN A 12 6.73 -10.76 28.60
CA ASN A 12 5.62 -11.68 28.82
C ASN A 12 5.17 -12.23 27.46
N ARG A 13 4.83 -13.53 27.38
CA ARG A 13 4.34 -14.18 26.16
C ARG A 13 3.22 -13.40 25.48
N VAL A 14 2.33 -12.77 26.27
CA VAL A 14 1.27 -11.91 25.75
C VAL A 14 1.84 -10.70 25.00
N SER A 15 2.82 -10.02 25.57
CA SER A 15 3.48 -8.86 24.93
C SER A 15 4.20 -9.28 23.65
N LEU A 16 4.81 -10.47 23.62
CA LEU A 16 5.45 -11.00 22.42
C LEU A 16 4.42 -11.28 21.31
N VAL A 17 3.29 -11.92 21.64
CA VAL A 17 2.22 -12.22 20.67
C VAL A 17 1.65 -10.93 20.08
N VAL A 18 1.37 -9.92 20.91
CA VAL A 18 0.86 -8.62 20.44
C VAL A 18 1.85 -7.96 19.49
N ALA A 19 3.16 -7.99 19.80
CA ALA A 19 4.18 -7.45 18.91
C ALA A 19 4.22 -8.18 17.57
N ILE A 20 4.17 -9.51 17.57
CA ILE A 20 4.16 -10.32 16.34
C ILE A 20 2.93 -9.99 15.49
N VAL A 21 1.75 -9.97 16.09
CA VAL A 21 0.50 -9.64 15.38
C VAL A 21 0.57 -8.23 14.80
N GLY A 22 1.09 -7.26 15.56
CA GLY A 22 1.28 -5.89 15.08
C GLY A 22 2.21 -5.82 13.87
N VAL A 23 3.33 -6.54 13.89
CA VAL A 23 4.26 -6.59 12.75
C VAL A 23 3.61 -7.23 11.52
N ILE A 24 2.87 -8.32 11.69
CA ILE A 24 2.15 -8.99 10.59
C ILE A 24 1.13 -8.02 9.98
N LEU A 25 0.34 -7.33 10.81
CA LEU A 25 -0.66 -6.38 10.33
C LEU A 25 -0.02 -5.24 9.53
N LEU A 26 1.09 -4.68 10.03
CA LEU A 26 1.83 -3.64 9.33
C LEU A 26 2.40 -4.15 8.00
N ALA A 27 2.90 -5.38 7.94
CA ALA A 27 3.39 -5.99 6.71
C ALA A 27 2.27 -6.18 5.68
N LEU A 28 1.06 -6.56 6.11
CA LEU A 28 -0.11 -6.66 5.23
C LEU A 28 -0.53 -5.28 4.71
N LEU A 29 -0.58 -4.26 5.57
CA LEU A 29 -0.93 -2.90 5.16
C LEU A 29 0.12 -2.27 4.23
N ALA A 30 1.39 -2.65 4.37
CA ALA A 30 2.49 -2.24 3.48
C ALA A 30 2.61 -3.12 2.23
N SER A 31 1.79 -4.16 2.07
CA SER A 31 1.85 -4.99 0.87
C SER A 31 1.42 -4.18 -0.36
N PRO A 32 2.08 -4.37 -1.52
CA PRO A 32 1.80 -3.58 -2.70
C PRO A 32 0.51 -4.07 -3.39
N THR A 33 -0.37 -3.14 -3.72
CA THR A 33 -1.52 -3.35 -4.61
C THR A 33 -1.42 -2.42 -5.81
N LYS A 34 -1.84 -2.87 -6.99
CA LYS A 34 -1.85 -2.05 -8.21
C LYS A 34 -3.26 -1.52 -8.45
N GLN A 35 -3.41 -0.20 -8.42
CA GLN A 35 -4.64 0.49 -8.79
C GLN A 35 -4.50 1.15 -10.15
N ARG A 36 -5.58 1.11 -10.92
CA ARG A 36 -5.70 1.89 -12.16
C ARG A 36 -6.47 3.16 -11.85
N CYS A 37 -6.13 4.22 -12.56
CA CYS A 37 -6.85 5.49 -12.52
C CYS A 37 -6.66 6.29 -11.21
N GLY A 38 -5.52 6.13 -10.53
CA GLY A 38 -5.20 6.79 -9.26
C GLY A 38 -5.81 6.01 -8.11
N ALA A 39 -7.11 6.19 -7.89
CA ALA A 39 -7.82 5.71 -6.71
C ALA A 39 -9.01 4.77 -7.04
N PRO A 40 -9.48 3.95 -6.08
CA PRO A 40 -10.63 3.08 -6.26
C PRO A 40 -11.90 3.85 -6.64
N GLY A 41 -12.55 3.42 -7.73
CA GLY A 41 -13.78 4.03 -8.24
C GLY A 41 -13.55 5.23 -9.16
N PHE A 42 -12.30 5.66 -9.34
CA PHE A 42 -11.96 6.69 -10.31
C PHE A 42 -11.93 6.10 -11.73
N SER A 43 -12.22 6.95 -12.71
CA SER A 43 -12.15 6.60 -14.12
C SER A 43 -10.96 7.31 -14.75
N CYS A 44 -10.19 6.58 -15.55
CA CYS A 44 -9.05 7.15 -16.25
C CYS A 44 -9.56 8.05 -17.38
N GLU A 45 -9.01 9.24 -17.50
CA GLU A 45 -9.14 10.03 -18.72
C GLU A 45 -8.19 9.44 -19.76
N THR A 46 -8.70 8.57 -20.64
CA THR A 46 -7.89 7.88 -21.64
C THR A 46 -8.38 8.19 -23.04
N ALA A 47 -7.45 8.53 -23.93
CA ALA A 47 -7.68 8.59 -25.37
C ALA A 47 -6.90 7.49 -26.09
N LEU A 48 -7.27 7.21 -27.35
CA LEU A 48 -6.48 6.34 -28.21
C LEU A 48 -5.27 7.09 -28.75
N ASP A 49 -4.10 6.45 -28.71
CA ASP A 49 -2.93 6.92 -29.43
C ASP A 49 -3.06 6.69 -30.95
N ALA A 50 -2.11 7.21 -31.73
CA ALA A 50 -2.08 7.05 -33.18
C ALA A 50 -1.94 5.58 -33.64
N ALA A 51 -1.53 4.68 -32.75
CA ALA A 51 -1.38 3.25 -33.00
C ALA A 51 -2.58 2.43 -32.52
N GLY A 52 -3.60 3.07 -31.94
CA GLY A 52 -4.83 2.43 -31.45
C GLY A 52 -4.74 1.82 -30.05
N TYR A 53 -3.81 2.28 -29.21
CA TYR A 53 -3.70 1.87 -27.80
C TYR A 53 -4.36 2.87 -26.86
N VAL A 54 -5.00 2.33 -25.82
CA VAL A 54 -5.49 3.05 -24.65
C VAL A 54 -4.39 3.03 -23.58
N HIS A 55 -4.07 4.19 -23.04
CA HIS A 55 -3.11 4.36 -21.95
C HIS A 55 -3.84 4.41 -20.61
N TYR A 56 -3.60 3.45 -19.72
CA TYR A 56 -4.17 3.44 -18.37
C TYR A 56 -3.10 3.81 -17.35
N TYR A 57 -3.23 4.99 -16.76
CA TYR A 57 -2.44 5.36 -15.59
C TYR A 57 -2.68 4.36 -14.46
N TYR A 58 -1.60 3.95 -13.79
CA TYR A 58 -1.67 3.09 -12.62
C TYR A 58 -0.70 3.55 -11.54
N GLU A 59 -1.06 3.23 -10.31
CA GLU A 59 -0.22 3.39 -9.14
C GLU A 59 -0.07 2.03 -8.45
N VAL A 60 1.10 1.78 -7.87
CA VAL A 60 1.31 0.66 -6.97
C VAL A 60 1.53 1.24 -5.59
N GLU A 61 0.58 0.99 -4.71
CA GLU A 61 0.45 1.64 -3.42
C GLU A 61 0.35 0.61 -2.29
N PRO A 62 0.58 1.02 -1.04
CA PRO A 62 0.30 0.17 0.12
C PRO A 62 -1.21 -0.15 0.20
N VAL A 63 -1.57 -1.39 0.54
CA VAL A 63 -2.97 -1.76 0.84
C VAL A 63 -3.62 -0.83 1.88
N GLY A 64 -2.84 -0.30 2.82
CA GLY A 64 -3.33 0.69 3.78
C GLY A 64 -3.78 2.01 3.13
N VAL A 65 -3.10 2.47 2.09
CA VAL A 65 -3.49 3.67 1.32
C VAL A 65 -4.77 3.37 0.54
N TYR A 66 -4.79 2.28 -0.22
CA TYR A 66 -5.99 1.80 -0.92
C TYR A 66 -7.25 1.78 -0.05
N LEU A 67 -7.15 1.22 1.17
CA LEU A 67 -8.27 1.17 2.11
C LEU A 67 -8.67 2.56 2.62
N ALA A 68 -7.70 3.45 2.84
CA ALA A 68 -7.97 4.83 3.23
C ALA A 68 -8.72 5.57 2.10
N GLU A 69 -8.31 5.40 0.84
CA GLU A 69 -8.97 6.01 -0.32
C GLU A 69 -10.41 5.55 -0.49
N ILE A 70 -10.72 4.26 -0.23
CA ILE A 70 -12.12 3.78 -0.21
C ILE A 70 -12.93 4.53 0.86
N ILE A 71 -12.35 4.72 2.04
CA ILE A 71 -13.02 5.33 3.19
C ILE A 71 -13.24 6.83 2.96
N THR A 72 -12.24 7.53 2.40
CA THR A 72 -12.27 8.98 2.19
C THR A 72 -12.90 9.38 0.86
N GLY A 73 -12.96 8.47 -0.12
CA GLY A 73 -13.38 8.77 -1.48
C GLY A 73 -12.45 9.74 -2.21
N SER A 74 -11.18 9.81 -1.80
CA SER A 74 -10.19 10.74 -2.33
C SER A 74 -8.96 10.00 -2.84
N ASP A 75 -8.27 10.60 -3.81
CA ASP A 75 -6.95 10.17 -4.26
C ASP A 75 -5.87 10.63 -3.26
N ILE A 76 -5.09 9.69 -2.73
CA ILE A 76 -4.01 9.91 -1.78
C ILE A 76 -2.70 9.62 -2.51
N ALA A 77 -1.90 10.65 -2.81
CA ALA A 77 -0.64 10.55 -3.54
C ALA A 77 0.51 9.89 -2.72
N ILE A 78 0.31 8.67 -2.22
CA ILE A 78 1.27 7.85 -1.50
C ILE A 78 1.35 6.48 -2.18
N TYR A 79 2.32 6.35 -3.09
CA TYR A 79 2.56 5.14 -3.85
C TYR A 79 4.04 4.76 -3.84
N TYR A 80 4.33 3.47 -4.01
CA TYR A 80 5.68 2.94 -4.22
C TYR A 80 6.20 3.22 -5.63
N LYS A 81 5.31 3.19 -6.64
CA LYS A 81 5.62 3.51 -8.03
C LYS A 81 4.34 3.85 -8.80
N SER A 82 4.47 4.56 -9.91
CA SER A 82 3.39 4.81 -10.86
C SER A 82 3.86 4.58 -12.30
N GLY A 83 2.94 4.50 -13.25
CA GLY A 83 3.22 4.33 -14.66
C GLY A 83 1.98 4.16 -15.52
N GLU A 84 2.15 3.64 -16.73
CA GLU A 84 1.05 3.42 -17.69
C GLU A 84 1.01 1.98 -18.18
N ASP A 85 -0.20 1.40 -18.24
CA ASP A 85 -0.47 0.14 -18.94
C ASP A 85 -1.03 0.46 -20.35
N LEU A 86 -0.46 -0.16 -21.38
CA LEU A 86 -0.95 -0.03 -22.76
C LEU A 86 -1.90 -1.18 -23.09
N VAL A 87 -3.12 -0.86 -23.52
CA VAL A 87 -4.12 -1.86 -23.93
C VAL A 87 -4.61 -1.53 -25.32
N LYS A 88 -4.50 -2.48 -26.26
CA LYS A 88 -4.97 -2.27 -27.63
C LYS A 88 -6.49 -2.22 -27.67
N ALA A 89 -7.07 -1.21 -28.31
CA ALA A 89 -8.50 -1.16 -28.57
C ALA A 89 -8.88 -2.26 -29.58
N ARG A 90 -9.96 -2.98 -29.29
CA ARG A 90 -10.46 -4.09 -30.10
C ARG A 90 -11.37 -3.61 -31.22
#